data_AF-A0A955JY55-F1
#
_entry.id   AF-A0A955JY55-F1
#
_cell.length_a   1.000
_cell.length_b   1.000
_cell.length_c   1.000
_cell.angle_alpha   90.00
_cell.angle_beta   90.00
_cell.angle_gamma   90.00
#
_symmetry.space_group_name_H-M   'P 1'
#
loop_
_entity.id
_entity.type
_entity.pdbx_description
1 polymer ?
#
loop_
_entity_poly.entity_id
_entity_poly.type
_entity_poly.pdbx_seq_one_letter_code
_entity_poly.pdbx_strand_id
1 'polypeptide(L)'
;MKPSEVLLAAKGLIDAPEKWGKGSYHTVDDGDKYCSIGAIAMAYGGSACQPKLLGLIPAYGYLSRAIEGNNVQLWNDADDRSWEEVMAAFDKAIALAQENGE
;
A
#
# COMPACT_ATOMS: atom_id res chain seq x y z
N MET A 1 -1.98 15.29 -3.67
CA MET A 1 -0.70 14.57 -3.57
C MET A 1 -0.56 13.72 -4.82
N LYS A 2 0.62 13.72 -5.41
CA LYS A 2 0.95 12.88 -6.56
C LYS A 2 0.87 11.39 -6.19
N PRO A 3 0.42 10.49 -7.08
CA PRO A 3 0.40 9.05 -6.78
C PRO A 3 1.75 8.51 -6.31
N SER A 4 2.86 8.93 -6.91
CA SER A 4 4.21 8.56 -6.49
C SER A 4 4.55 9.04 -5.07
N GLU A 5 4.15 10.26 -4.68
CA GLU A 5 4.32 10.78 -3.32
C GLU A 5 3.52 9.97 -2.28
N VAL A 6 2.27 9.60 -2.61
CA VAL A 6 1.44 8.75 -1.74
C VAL A 6 2.08 7.38 -1.55
N LEU A 7 2.58 6.77 -2.63
CA LEU A 7 3.24 5.46 -2.58
C LEU A 7 4.54 5.51 -1.78
N LEU A 8 5.33 6.58 -1.90
CA LEU A 8 6.54 6.79 -1.10
C LEU A 8 6.20 6.92 0.39
N ALA A 9 5.21 7.74 0.74
CA ALA A 9 4.77 7.89 2.11
C ALA A 9 4.19 6.57 2.67
N ALA A 10 3.40 5.85 1.88
CA ALA A 10 2.85 4.54 2.27
C ALA A 10 3.95 3.50 2.49
N LYS A 11 4.93 3.42 1.59
CA LYS A 11 6.11 2.55 1.75
C LYS A 11 6.86 2.87 3.05
N GLY A 12 6.95 4.16 3.42
CA GLY A 12 7.55 4.59 4.69
C GLY A 12 6.80 4.16 5.95
N LEU A 13 5.47 4.02 5.89
CA LEU A 13 4.67 3.55 7.02
C LEU A 13 4.87 2.05 7.31
N ILE A 14 5.33 1.28 6.32
CA ILE A 14 5.59 -0.16 6.42
C ILE A 14 7.06 -0.49 6.10
N ASP A 15 7.98 0.42 6.41
CA ASP A 15 9.41 0.32 6.06
C ASP A 15 10.21 -0.74 6.83
N ALA A 16 9.55 -1.46 7.74
CA ALA A 16 10.10 -2.57 8.48
C ALA A 16 9.08 -3.72 8.56
N PRO A 17 9.51 -4.99 8.58
CA PRO A 17 8.61 -6.15 8.64
C PRO A 17 7.59 -6.10 9.78
N GLU A 18 7.97 -5.56 10.94
CA GLU A 18 7.12 -5.42 12.11
C GLU A 18 6.01 -4.38 11.96
N LYS A 19 6.15 -3.40 11.04
CA LYS A 19 5.13 -2.40 10.72
C LYS A 19 4.17 -2.85 9.63
N TRP A 20 4.48 -3.96 8.95
CA TRP A 20 3.62 -4.55 7.94
C TRP A 20 2.75 -5.68 8.51
N GLY A 21 1.51 -5.77 8.03
CA GLY A 21 0.55 -6.78 8.48
C GLY A 21 -0.36 -7.30 7.37
N LYS A 22 -0.83 -8.54 7.57
CA LYS A 22 -1.95 -9.13 6.83
C LYS A 22 -3.24 -8.86 7.59
N GLY A 23 -4.34 -8.58 6.91
CA GLY A 23 -5.65 -8.34 7.53
C GLY A 23 -5.77 -7.08 8.42
N SER A 24 -4.67 -6.39 8.72
CA SER A 24 -4.64 -5.23 9.63
C SER A 24 -4.68 -3.91 8.85
N TYR A 25 -5.81 -3.19 8.94
CA TYR A 25 -5.96 -1.84 8.37
C TYR A 25 -5.19 -0.78 9.17
N HIS A 26 -5.10 -1.00 10.49
CA HIS A 26 -4.30 -0.30 11.49
C HIS A 26 -4.55 -1.04 12.81
N THR A 27 -3.53 -1.66 13.43
CA THR A 27 -3.66 -2.16 14.81
C THR A 27 -3.03 -1.16 15.75
N VAL A 28 -3.85 -0.26 16.32
CA VAL A 28 -3.41 0.73 17.32
C VAL A 28 -2.83 0.04 18.56
N ASP A 29 -3.32 -1.17 18.86
CA ASP A 29 -2.93 -1.94 20.05
C ASP A 29 -1.60 -2.70 19.89
N ASP A 30 -1.15 -2.97 18.66
CA ASP A 30 0.07 -3.77 18.35
C ASP A 30 1.23 -2.93 17.78
N GLY A 31 1.17 -1.61 17.92
CA GLY A 31 2.17 -0.67 17.38
C GLY A 31 2.02 -0.46 15.88
N ASP A 32 1.28 0.59 15.49
CA ASP A 32 1.13 1.15 14.13
C ASP A 32 1.52 0.21 12.96
N LYS A 33 0.82 -0.92 12.87
CA LYS A 33 1.00 -1.90 11.80
C LYS A 33 -0.08 -1.73 10.73
N TYR A 34 0.33 -1.72 9.47
CA TYR A 34 -0.55 -1.51 8.31
C TYR A 34 -0.38 -2.62 7.25
N CYS A 35 -1.48 -2.99 6.61
CA CYS A 35 -1.43 -3.66 5.31
C CYS A 35 -1.13 -2.65 4.21
N SER A 36 -0.81 -3.13 3.00
CA SER A 36 -0.51 -2.28 1.84
C SER A 36 -1.59 -1.21 1.57
N ILE A 37 -2.87 -1.60 1.74
CA ILE A 37 -4.02 -0.70 1.54
C ILE A 37 -4.12 0.33 2.66
N GLY A 38 -3.95 -0.09 3.92
CA GLY A 38 -3.99 0.80 5.08
C GLY A 38 -2.91 1.86 5.01
N ALA A 39 -1.70 1.47 4.60
CA ALA A 39 -0.58 2.38 4.39
C ALA A 39 -0.89 3.44 3.31
N ILE A 40 -1.46 3.04 2.17
CA ILE A 40 -1.89 3.97 1.11
C ILE A 40 -2.96 4.94 1.61
N ALA A 41 -3.98 4.42 2.29
CA ALA A 41 -5.07 5.25 2.80
C ALA A 41 -4.58 6.29 3.82
N MET A 42 -3.71 5.87 4.75
CA MET A 42 -3.10 6.74 5.74
C MET A 42 -2.20 7.79 5.09
N ALA A 43 -1.35 7.39 4.14
CA ALA A 43 -0.46 8.29 3.39
C ALA A 43 -1.22 9.35 2.57
N TYR A 44 -2.39 8.98 2.02
CA TYR A 44 -3.24 9.91 1.27
C TYR A 44 -3.93 10.97 2.16
N GLY A 45 -3.88 10.81 3.49
CA GLY A 45 -4.58 11.67 4.45
C GLY A 45 -6.01 11.24 4.76
N GLY A 46 -6.39 10.00 4.41
CA GLY A 46 -7.66 9.41 4.84
C GLY A 46 -7.57 8.88 6.27
N SER A 47 -8.72 8.75 6.94
CA SER A 47 -8.82 7.86 8.09
C SER A 47 -8.90 6.41 7.58
N ALA A 48 -8.24 5.48 8.26
CA ALA A 48 -8.44 4.05 8.03
C ALA A 48 -9.95 3.73 7.99
N CYS A 49 -10.40 2.87 7.08
CA CYS A 49 -11.80 2.48 6.82
C CYS A 49 -12.71 3.40 5.97
N GLN A 50 -12.29 3.76 4.76
CA GLN A 50 -13.28 3.97 3.68
C GLN A 50 -12.96 3.13 2.44
N PRO A 51 -13.34 1.83 2.43
CA PRO A 51 -13.13 0.93 1.28
C PRO A 51 -13.68 1.51 -0.04
N LYS A 52 -14.76 2.31 0.04
CA LYS A 52 -15.36 3.00 -1.12
C LYS A 52 -14.45 4.07 -1.75
N LEU A 53 -13.46 4.57 -1.01
CA LEU A 53 -12.52 5.58 -1.50
C LEU A 53 -11.22 4.99 -2.02
N LEU A 54 -10.87 3.73 -1.70
CA LEU A 54 -9.59 3.15 -2.11
C LEU A 54 -9.41 3.09 -3.63
N GLY A 55 -10.46 2.69 -4.35
CA GLY A 55 -10.46 2.67 -5.81
C GLY A 55 -10.40 4.07 -6.44
N LEU A 56 -10.56 5.13 -5.64
CA LEU A 56 -10.43 6.52 -6.07
C LEU A 56 -9.04 7.09 -5.77
N ILE A 57 -8.20 6.40 -5.00
CA ILE A 57 -6.82 6.82 -4.74
C ILE A 57 -5.98 6.31 -5.91
N PRO A 58 -5.45 7.16 -6.81
CA PRO A 58 -4.77 6.67 -8.01
C PRO A 58 -3.52 5.83 -7.69
N ALA A 59 -2.86 6.08 -6.56
CA ALA A 59 -1.77 5.25 -6.02
C ALA A 59 -2.14 3.76 -5.88
N TYR A 60 -3.38 3.45 -5.50
CA TYR A 60 -3.87 2.07 -5.43
C TYR A 60 -3.82 1.38 -6.79
N GLY A 61 -4.19 2.10 -7.86
CA GLY A 61 -4.15 1.58 -9.24
C GLY A 61 -2.74 1.22 -9.68
N TYR A 62 -1.74 2.04 -9.32
CA TYR A 62 -0.34 1.74 -9.61
C TYR A 62 0.16 0.52 -8.84
N LEU A 63 -0.19 0.37 -7.56
CA LEU A 63 0.17 -0.82 -6.80
C LEU A 63 -0.49 -2.09 -7.38
N SER A 64 -1.77 -2.02 -7.75
CA SER A 64 -2.45 -3.12 -8.43
C SER A 64 -1.77 -3.50 -9.76
N ARG A 65 -1.37 -2.51 -10.57
CA ARG A 65 -0.60 -2.75 -11.80
C ARG A 65 0.79 -3.35 -11.54
N ALA A 66 1.46 -2.93 -10.48
CA ALA A 66 2.76 -3.49 -10.08
C ALA A 66 2.66 -5.00 -9.79
N ILE A 67 1.53 -5.44 -9.24
CA ILE A 67 1.21 -6.85 -8.97
C ILE A 67 0.37 -7.49 -10.10
N GLU A 68 0.54 -7.04 -11.34
CA GLU A 68 -0.07 -7.65 -12.54
C GLU A 68 -1.61 -7.61 -12.56
N GLY A 69 -2.19 -6.58 -11.94
CA GLY A 69 -3.64 -6.38 -11.89
C GLY A 69 -4.35 -7.23 -10.82
N ASN A 70 -3.59 -7.92 -9.96
CA ASN A 70 -4.18 -8.63 -8.84
C ASN A 70 -4.89 -7.68 -7.87
N ASN A 71 -5.83 -8.24 -7.12
CA ASN A 71 -6.46 -7.55 -6.00
C ASN A 71 -5.42 -7.34 -4.89
N VAL A 72 -5.12 -6.08 -4.56
CA VAL A 72 -4.05 -5.72 -3.60
C VAL A 72 -4.30 -6.33 -2.22
N GLN A 73 -5.55 -6.41 -1.76
CA GLN A 73 -5.88 -6.99 -0.47
C GLN A 73 -5.57 -8.49 -0.46
N LEU A 74 -6.11 -9.24 -1.41
CA LEU A 74 -5.92 -10.69 -1.49
C LEU A 74 -4.45 -11.06 -1.72
N TRP A 75 -3.73 -10.27 -2.51
CA TRP A 75 -2.32 -10.48 -2.78
C TRP A 75 -1.44 -10.18 -1.56
N ASN A 76 -1.73 -9.12 -0.80
CA ASN A 76 -1.05 -8.79 0.45
C ASN A 76 -1.26 -9.87 1.52
N ASP A 77 -2.50 -10.39 1.61
CA ASP A 77 -2.91 -11.32 2.65
C ASP A 77 -2.64 -12.79 2.31
N ALA A 78 -2.09 -13.09 1.12
CA ALA A 78 -1.73 -14.46 0.74
C ALA A 78 -0.76 -15.08 1.77
N ASP A 79 -0.95 -16.36 2.11
CA ASP A 79 -0.23 -17.03 3.20
C ASP A 79 1.30 -16.99 3.02
N ASP A 80 1.76 -17.12 1.78
CA ASP A 80 3.16 -17.10 1.37
C ASP A 80 3.72 -15.69 1.09
N ARG A 81 2.88 -14.64 1.16
CA ARG A 81 3.32 -13.26 0.95
C ARG A 81 4.35 -12.88 2.02
N SER A 82 5.49 -12.38 1.56
CA SER A 82 6.54 -11.77 2.39
C SER A 82 6.49 -10.24 2.36
N TRP A 83 7.13 -9.61 3.36
CA TRP A 83 7.28 -8.16 3.43
C TRP A 83 8.14 -7.64 2.27
N GLU A 84 9.23 -8.34 1.94
CA GLU A 84 10.16 -7.96 0.88
C GLU A 84 9.46 -7.87 -0.49
N GLU A 85 8.56 -8.81 -0.78
CA GLU A 85 7.75 -8.78 -2.01
C GLU A 85 6.80 -7.58 -2.03
N VAL A 86 6.21 -7.23 -0.88
CA VAL A 86 5.37 -6.02 -0.74
C VAL A 86 6.21 -4.78 -1.04
N MET A 87 7.41 -4.67 -0.46
CA MET A 87 8.30 -3.53 -0.71
C MET A 87 8.73 -3.44 -2.18
N ALA A 88 9.04 -4.56 -2.82
CA ALA A 88 9.35 -4.61 -4.24
C ALA A 88 8.14 -4.19 -5.11
N ALA A 89 6.92 -4.55 -4.72
CA ALA A 89 5.70 -4.10 -5.40
C ALA A 89 5.51 -2.58 -5.24
N PHE A 90 5.79 -2.01 -4.07
CA PHE A 90 5.79 -0.55 -3.89
C PHE A 90 6.84 0.13 -4.77
N ASP A 91 8.06 -0.40 -4.85
CA ASP A 91 9.11 0.16 -5.71
C ASP A 91 8.70 0.16 -7.19
N LYS A 92 8.12 -0.95 -7.67
CA LYS A 92 7.58 -1.03 -9.03
C LYS A 92 6.40 -0.06 -9.24
N ALA A 93 5.52 0.10 -8.26
CA ALA A 93 4.40 1.03 -8.34
C ALA A 93 4.86 2.49 -8.40
N ILE A 94 5.88 2.85 -7.61
CA ILE A 94 6.48 4.20 -7.60
C ILE A 94 7.10 4.50 -8.96
N ALA A 95 7.87 3.56 -9.52
CA ALA A 95 8.45 3.71 -10.86
C ALA A 95 7.37 3.93 -11.92
N LEU A 96 6.30 3.10 -11.92
CA LEU A 96 5.18 3.24 -12.85
C LEU A 96 4.47 4.61 -12.73
N ALA A 97 4.29 5.12 -11.51
CA ALA A 97 3.69 6.43 -11.28
C ALA A 97 4.58 7.56 -11.83
N GLN A 98 5.88 7.51 -11.51
CA GLN A 98 6.85 8.49 -11.96
C GLN A 98 7.00 8.52 -13.50
N GLU A 99 7.04 7.37 -14.15
CA GLU A 99 7.09 7.26 -15.62
C GLU A 99 5.87 7.89 -16.30
N ASN A 100 4.70 7.81 -15.65
CA ASN A 100 3.47 8.42 -16.11
C ASN A 100 3.37 9.93 -15.84
N GLY A 101 4.40 10.53 -15.23
CA GLY A 101 4.41 11.94 -14.84
C GLY A 101 3.56 12.24 -13.60
N GLU A 102 3.15 11.20 -12.88
CA GLU A 102 2.20 11.25 -11.76
C GLU A 102 2.85 11.06 -10.39
#